data_AF-A0A7R9GJ62-F1
#
_entry.id   AF-A0A7R9GJ62-F1
#
_cell.length_a   1.000
_cell.length_b   1.000
_cell.length_c   1.000
_cell.angle_alpha   90.00
_cell.angle_beta   90.00
_cell.angle_gamma   90.00
#
_symmetry.space_group_name_H-M   'P 1'
#
loop_
_entity.id
_entity.type
_entity.pdbx_description
1 polymer ?
#
loop_
_entity_poly.entity_id
_entity_poly.type
_entity_poly.pdbx_seq_one_letter_code
_entity_poly.pdbx_strand_id
1 'polypeptide(L)'
;MENLHELFGDSEIRSKPRTKNKVLFPRNNNNATNCCNNKKSARRRLSKETISNNTDNQQQRPSAVVSESVETCEDDRIDWAPLESLPPEPEVGNVEYKLKLLNPTRVRFEHLVTQMKWRLREGQGEAIYEIGVEDNGTLSGLGEHELETSLDTLSLMASRLGATVKVLRQRNSTCRTTGELRFSAEVLVRKV
;
A
#
# COMPACT_ATOMS: atom_id res chain seq x y z
N MET A 1 -33.78 38.50 21.30
CA MET A 1 -33.26 37.22 20.76
C MET A 1 -32.91 37.42 19.30
N GLU A 2 -32.10 36.51 18.75
CA GLU A 2 -32.06 36.11 17.33
C GLU A 2 -32.04 37.23 16.25
N ASN A 3 -30.86 37.45 15.67
CA ASN A 3 -30.56 36.93 14.33
C ASN A 3 -29.08 37.13 13.99
N LEU A 4 -28.26 36.08 14.13
CA LEU A 4 -26.85 36.11 13.71
C LEU A 4 -26.71 35.66 12.25
N HIS A 5 -27.10 36.57 11.36
CA HIS A 5 -26.72 36.70 9.95
C HIS A 5 -26.15 35.44 9.26
N GLU A 6 -26.98 34.74 8.49
CA GLU A 6 -26.59 33.59 7.64
C GLU A 6 -25.62 34.03 6.52
N LEU A 7 -24.32 33.99 6.78
CA LEU A 7 -23.26 34.29 5.81
C LEU A 7 -22.34 33.08 5.52
N PHE A 8 -22.96 31.95 5.17
CA PHE A 8 -22.32 30.91 4.37
C PHE A 8 -23.20 30.62 3.16
N GLY A 9 -23.18 31.55 2.20
CA GLY A 9 -24.07 31.53 1.05
C GLY A 9 -23.87 30.31 0.15
N ASP A 10 -24.97 29.68 -0.23
CA ASP A 10 -25.00 28.63 -1.25
C ASP A 10 -24.77 29.24 -2.64
N SER A 11 -23.51 29.35 -3.05
CA SER A 11 -23.13 29.66 -4.42
C SER A 11 -21.87 28.92 -4.87
N GLU A 12 -21.81 28.67 -6.18
CA GLU A 12 -20.71 28.02 -6.91
C GLU A 12 -20.26 26.64 -6.40
N ILE A 13 -21.17 25.66 -6.48
CA ILE A 13 -20.78 24.25 -6.69
C ILE A 13 -20.05 24.15 -8.04
N ARG A 14 -18.73 24.33 -8.00
CA ARG A 14 -17.86 24.26 -9.18
C ARG A 14 -17.47 22.80 -9.42
N SER A 15 -17.80 22.28 -10.60
CA SER A 15 -17.45 20.92 -11.02
C SER A 15 -15.93 20.68 -11.00
N LYS A 16 -15.50 19.43 -10.76
CA LYS A 16 -14.09 19.01 -10.67
C LYS A 16 -13.24 19.61 -11.82
N PRO A 17 -12.32 20.58 -11.56
CA PRO A 17 -11.47 21.13 -12.61
C PRO A 17 -10.27 20.20 -12.90
N ARG A 18 -10.49 19.13 -13.68
CA ARG A 18 -9.46 18.12 -14.02
C ARG A 18 -8.55 18.57 -15.19
N THR A 19 -7.92 19.74 -15.09
CA THR A 19 -7.04 20.30 -16.13
C THR A 19 -5.68 19.57 -16.19
N LYS A 20 -5.55 18.64 -17.14
CA LYS A 20 -4.32 17.85 -17.37
C LYS A 20 -3.23 18.67 -18.08
N ASN A 21 -2.46 19.47 -17.32
CA ASN A 21 -1.24 20.08 -17.84
C ASN A 21 -0.13 19.03 -18.05
N LYS A 22 -0.11 18.41 -19.23
CA LYS A 22 1.08 17.72 -19.75
C LYS A 22 2.19 18.74 -19.98
N VAL A 23 3.15 18.83 -19.07
CA VAL A 23 4.42 19.53 -19.33
C VAL A 23 5.51 18.49 -19.54
N LEU A 24 5.92 18.31 -20.80
CA LEU A 24 7.02 17.43 -21.17
C LEU A 24 8.35 18.14 -20.90
N PHE A 25 9.10 17.66 -19.92
CA PHE A 25 10.51 18.04 -19.74
C PHE A 25 11.42 16.82 -19.93
N PRO A 26 12.61 17.01 -20.55
CA PRO A 26 13.44 15.90 -21.01
C PRO A 26 14.18 15.18 -19.87
N ARG A 27 14.45 13.88 -20.07
CA ARG A 27 15.36 13.11 -19.22
C ARG A 27 16.80 13.60 -19.42
N ASN A 28 17.41 14.17 -18.38
CA ASN A 28 18.87 14.32 -18.34
C ASN A 28 19.52 12.99 -17.93
N ASN A 29 20.59 12.59 -18.61
CA ASN A 29 21.31 11.33 -18.38
C ASN A 29 22.81 11.65 -18.32
N ASN A 30 23.46 11.39 -17.17
CA ASN A 30 24.91 11.46 -17.04
C ASN A 30 25.46 10.47 -15.99
N ASN A 31 25.91 9.32 -16.50
CA ASN A 31 27.16 8.61 -16.18
C ASN A 31 27.81 8.71 -14.77
N ALA A 32 27.54 7.69 -13.97
CA ALA A 32 28.48 6.86 -13.18
C ALA A 32 29.98 7.21 -13.01
N THR A 33 30.47 7.04 -11.77
CA THR A 33 31.78 6.38 -11.50
C THR A 33 31.86 5.70 -10.12
N ASN A 34 32.53 4.53 -10.08
CA ASN A 34 33.37 3.86 -9.06
C ASN A 34 33.44 4.38 -7.59
N CYS A 35 33.81 3.57 -6.56
CA CYS A 35 34.71 2.41 -6.58
C CYS A 35 34.55 1.46 -5.35
N CYS A 36 34.88 0.18 -5.51
CA CYS A 36 34.99 -0.80 -4.40
C CYS A 36 36.42 -0.86 -3.82
N ASN A 37 36.58 -0.98 -2.49
CA ASN A 37 37.78 -1.46 -1.78
C ASN A 37 37.53 -1.46 -0.24
N ASN A 38 38.09 -2.32 0.64
CA ASN A 38 38.75 -3.64 0.55
C ASN A 38 39.08 -4.17 1.98
N LYS A 39 39.19 -5.50 2.22
CA LYS A 39 39.86 -6.17 3.40
C LYS A 39 39.24 -5.91 4.82
N LYS A 40 39.14 -6.82 5.81
CA LYS A 40 39.98 -7.98 6.23
C LYS A 40 39.29 -8.89 7.30
N SER A 41 39.69 -10.18 7.31
CA SER A 41 39.72 -11.27 8.33
C SER A 41 39.31 -11.10 9.82
N ALA A 42 38.55 -12.07 10.36
CA ALA A 42 38.86 -12.98 11.53
C ALA A 42 37.69 -13.97 11.77
N ARG A 43 37.77 -15.30 11.97
CA ARG A 43 38.61 -16.29 12.73
C ARG A 43 38.26 -16.54 14.22
N ARG A 44 37.46 -17.61 14.47
CA ARG A 44 37.43 -18.52 15.65
C ARG A 44 36.72 -19.83 15.18
N ARG A 45 37.12 -21.11 15.36
CA ARG A 45 37.94 -21.89 16.34
C ARG A 45 37.29 -21.97 17.74
N LEU A 46 37.15 -23.12 18.43
CA LEU A 46 37.62 -24.54 18.32
C LEU A 46 36.61 -25.44 19.12
N SER A 47 36.55 -26.79 19.19
CA SER A 47 37.30 -27.97 18.65
C SER A 47 36.58 -29.31 18.99
N LYS A 48 37.02 -30.44 18.39
CA LYS A 48 36.82 -31.88 18.77
C LYS A 48 35.52 -32.56 18.27
N GLU A 49 35.45 -33.80 17.73
CA GLU A 49 36.29 -35.06 17.77
C GLU A 49 36.10 -35.94 19.03
N THR A 50 36.04 -37.30 19.00
CA THR A 50 36.08 -38.31 17.91
C THR A 50 35.77 -39.73 18.47
N ILE A 51 35.31 -40.70 17.63
CA ILE A 51 35.18 -42.18 17.91
C ILE A 51 34.11 -42.56 18.97
N SER A 52 33.29 -43.64 18.91
CA SER A 52 33.13 -44.86 18.06
C SER A 52 31.62 -45.32 18.09
N ASN A 53 31.10 -46.47 17.62
CA ASN A 53 31.59 -47.69 16.93
C ASN A 53 30.44 -48.37 16.11
N ASN A 54 30.72 -49.55 15.51
CA ASN A 54 29.77 -50.57 15.02
C ASN A 54 29.32 -51.53 16.17
N THR A 55 28.44 -52.54 16.06
CA THR A 55 28.14 -53.53 14.99
C THR A 55 26.69 -54.11 15.02
N ASP A 56 26.40 -55.03 14.08
CA ASP A 56 25.44 -56.17 14.15
C ASP A 56 23.92 -55.95 13.99
N ASN A 57 23.53 -55.66 12.76
CA ASN A 57 22.81 -56.60 11.88
C ASN A 57 21.97 -57.73 12.53
N GLN A 58 20.64 -57.71 12.37
CA GLN A 58 19.78 -58.91 12.50
C GLN A 58 18.74 -59.02 11.37
N GLN A 59 18.34 -60.26 11.11
CA GLN A 59 17.54 -60.71 9.96
C GLN A 59 16.02 -60.47 10.18
N GLN A 60 15.26 -60.11 9.14
CA GLN A 60 14.28 -61.00 8.46
C GLN A 60 13.43 -60.23 7.41
N ARG A 61 12.95 -60.97 6.39
CA ARG A 61 11.82 -60.68 5.48
C ARG A 61 10.72 -61.75 5.76
N PRO A 62 9.46 -61.68 5.25
CA PRO A 62 9.01 -61.01 4.02
C PRO A 62 7.58 -60.37 4.03
N SER A 63 7.15 -59.94 2.83
CA SER A 63 5.76 -59.90 2.32
C SER A 63 4.84 -58.70 2.61
N ALA A 64 4.37 -58.12 1.50
CA ALA A 64 3.09 -57.44 1.28
C ALA A 64 2.58 -56.38 2.27
N VAL A 65 2.57 -55.12 1.81
CA VAL A 65 1.35 -54.46 1.30
C VAL A 65 1.78 -53.39 0.28
N VAL A 66 0.96 -53.15 -0.75
CA VAL A 66 1.12 -52.03 -1.68
C VAL A 66 0.03 -51.01 -1.38
N SER A 67 0.43 -49.87 -0.83
CA SER A 67 -0.37 -48.65 -0.66
C SER A 67 0.66 -47.51 -0.63
N GLU A 68 0.82 -46.71 -1.69
CA GLU A 68 -0.16 -45.73 -2.21
C GLU A 68 -0.38 -44.56 -1.24
N SER A 69 0.68 -43.76 -1.11
CA SER A 69 0.59 -42.34 -0.77
C SER A 69 1.70 -41.63 -1.54
N VAL A 70 1.35 -40.93 -2.61
CA VAL A 70 2.31 -40.14 -3.39
C VAL A 70 2.64 -38.89 -2.59
N GLU A 71 3.82 -38.82 -1.99
CA GLU A 71 4.38 -37.55 -1.50
C GLU A 71 4.83 -36.70 -2.69
N THR A 72 3.86 -36.20 -3.45
CA THR A 72 4.04 -34.92 -4.13
C THR A 72 4.35 -33.90 -3.07
N CYS A 73 5.50 -33.24 -3.15
CA CYS A 73 5.68 -31.96 -2.51
C CYS A 73 4.61 -31.02 -3.05
N GLU A 74 3.59 -30.74 -2.23
CA GLU A 74 2.60 -29.71 -2.53
C GLU A 74 3.35 -28.37 -2.49
N ASP A 75 3.77 -27.94 -3.68
CA ASP A 75 4.42 -26.67 -3.93
C ASP A 75 3.39 -25.59 -3.60
N ASP A 76 3.46 -25.08 -2.36
CA ASP A 76 2.66 -24.00 -1.75
C ASP A 76 2.87 -22.66 -2.47
N ARG A 77 2.65 -22.68 -3.79
CA ARG A 77 2.33 -21.52 -4.59
C ARG A 77 0.95 -21.06 -4.16
N ILE A 78 0.95 -20.31 -3.06
CA ILE A 78 -0.08 -19.32 -2.77
C ILE A 78 -0.29 -18.56 -4.07
N ASP A 79 -1.40 -18.85 -4.75
CA ASP A 79 -1.79 -18.15 -5.96
C ASP A 79 -2.24 -16.76 -5.53
N TRP A 80 -1.24 -15.88 -5.36
CA TRP A 80 -1.40 -14.45 -5.39
C TRP A 80 -1.77 -14.07 -6.82
N ALA A 81 -2.98 -14.46 -7.22
CA ALA A 81 -3.66 -14.00 -8.41
C ALA A 81 -3.62 -12.47 -8.35
N PRO A 82 -2.81 -11.79 -9.18
CA PRO A 82 -2.40 -10.44 -8.83
C PRO A 82 -3.60 -9.49 -8.94
N LEU A 83 -4.03 -8.94 -7.81
CA LEU A 83 -5.01 -7.85 -7.75
C LEU A 83 -4.36 -6.52 -8.22
N GLU A 84 -3.47 -6.57 -9.22
CA GLU A 84 -2.51 -5.53 -9.62
C GLU A 84 -3.17 -4.22 -10.08
N SER A 85 -4.46 -4.25 -10.41
CA SER A 85 -5.27 -3.07 -10.68
C SER A 85 -6.72 -3.21 -10.19
N LEU A 86 -7.22 -2.17 -9.54
CA LEU A 86 -8.65 -1.82 -9.48
C LEU A 86 -9.12 -1.28 -10.85
N PRO A 87 -10.43 -1.14 -11.12
CA PRO A 87 -10.90 -0.31 -12.23
C PRO A 87 -10.43 1.15 -12.09
N PRO A 88 -10.38 1.96 -13.17
CA PRO A 88 -10.03 3.38 -13.08
C PRO A 88 -10.95 4.18 -12.14
N GLU A 89 -10.43 5.28 -11.56
CA GLU A 89 -11.17 6.07 -10.57
C GLU A 89 -12.52 6.60 -11.13
N PRO A 90 -13.66 6.37 -10.46
CA PRO A 90 -14.94 6.92 -10.87
C PRO A 90 -14.97 8.45 -10.68
N GLU A 91 -15.29 9.17 -11.74
CA GLU A 91 -15.31 10.64 -11.71
C GLU A 91 -16.44 11.20 -10.83
N VAL A 92 -17.52 10.43 -10.64
CA VAL A 92 -18.73 10.72 -9.84
C VAL A 92 -18.79 9.77 -8.61
N GLY A 93 -19.61 10.08 -7.60
CA GLY A 93 -19.80 9.19 -6.45
C GLY A 93 -18.74 9.37 -5.36
N ASN A 94 -18.67 8.45 -4.40
CA ASN A 94 -17.96 8.65 -3.12
C ASN A 94 -16.59 7.95 -2.98
N VAL A 95 -16.09 7.30 -4.04
CA VAL A 95 -14.80 6.61 -4.05
C VAL A 95 -13.71 7.51 -4.68
N GLU A 96 -12.61 7.78 -3.96
CA GLU A 96 -11.51 8.65 -4.40
C GLU A 96 -10.15 7.92 -4.30
N TYR A 97 -9.35 7.94 -5.36
CA TYR A 97 -8.05 7.24 -5.40
C TYR A 97 -6.90 8.22 -5.22
N LYS A 98 -5.93 7.94 -4.34
CA LYS A 98 -4.77 8.82 -4.12
C LYS A 98 -3.50 8.01 -3.94
N LEU A 99 -2.53 8.19 -4.85
CA LEU A 99 -1.23 7.54 -4.73
C LEU A 99 -0.56 7.90 -3.40
N LYS A 100 -0.49 9.18 -3.04
CA LYS A 100 -0.06 9.65 -1.70
C LYS A 100 -0.57 11.05 -1.34
N LEU A 101 -0.56 11.34 -0.05
CA LEU A 101 -1.02 12.60 0.56
C LEU A 101 0.06 13.24 1.44
N LEU A 102 1.33 13.22 1.01
CA LEU A 102 2.44 13.74 1.81
C LEU A 102 2.42 15.28 1.89
N ASN A 103 2.42 15.82 3.12
CA ASN A 103 2.73 17.22 3.47
C ASN A 103 2.21 18.29 2.47
N PRO A 104 0.89 18.34 2.19
CA PRO A 104 0.33 19.33 1.27
C PRO A 104 0.52 20.76 1.78
N THR A 105 0.84 21.69 0.87
CA THR A 105 0.81 23.13 1.19
C THR A 105 -0.60 23.56 1.63
N ARG A 106 -0.72 24.64 2.41
CA ARG A 106 -2.05 25.11 2.92
C ARG A 106 -3.10 25.21 1.82
N VAL A 107 -2.76 25.79 0.66
CA VAL A 107 -3.67 25.89 -0.50
C VAL A 107 -4.03 24.51 -1.06
N ARG A 108 -3.06 23.59 -1.17
CA ARG A 108 -3.34 22.21 -1.63
C ARG A 108 -4.21 21.43 -0.65
N PHE A 109 -4.02 21.65 0.65
CA PHE A 109 -4.78 21.04 1.73
C PHE A 109 -6.25 21.49 1.71
N GLU A 110 -6.54 22.78 1.66
CA GLU A 110 -7.94 23.26 1.59
C GLU A 110 -8.66 22.80 0.29
N HIS A 111 -7.92 22.62 -0.82
CA HIS A 111 -8.46 21.97 -2.02
C HIS A 111 -8.79 20.47 -1.80
N LEU A 112 -7.98 19.72 -1.05
CA LEU A 112 -8.27 18.33 -0.70
C LEU A 112 -9.45 18.23 0.28
N VAL A 113 -9.56 19.13 1.25
CA VAL A 113 -10.72 19.23 2.18
C VAL A 113 -12.00 19.51 1.40
N THR A 114 -11.96 20.45 0.44
CA THR A 114 -13.09 20.73 -0.46
C THR A 114 -13.48 19.50 -1.28
N GLN A 115 -12.50 18.75 -1.79
CA GLN A 115 -12.73 17.50 -2.51
C GLN A 115 -13.35 16.40 -1.64
N MET A 116 -12.90 16.26 -0.38
CA MET A 116 -13.49 15.34 0.59
C MET A 116 -14.93 15.71 0.94
N LYS A 117 -15.22 17.01 1.13
CA LYS A 117 -16.58 17.51 1.34
C LYS A 117 -17.52 17.16 0.18
N TRP A 118 -17.00 17.12 -1.06
CA TRP A 118 -17.76 16.64 -2.21
C TRP A 118 -18.03 15.13 -2.13
N ARG A 119 -17.00 14.29 -1.98
CA ARG A 119 -17.16 12.83 -1.92
C ARG A 119 -18.09 12.38 -0.79
N LEU A 120 -18.02 13.02 0.38
CA LEU A 120 -18.93 12.77 1.50
C LEU A 120 -20.38 13.15 1.19
N ARG A 121 -20.63 14.23 0.42
CA ARG A 121 -22.00 14.60 -0.02
C ARG A 121 -22.56 13.55 -0.98
N GLU A 122 -21.78 13.14 -1.96
CA GLU A 122 -22.17 12.13 -2.97
C GLU A 122 -22.53 10.79 -2.33
N GLY A 123 -21.84 10.40 -1.25
CA GLY A 123 -22.07 9.16 -0.51
C GLY A 123 -22.87 9.33 0.79
N GLN A 124 -23.76 10.33 0.87
CA GLN A 124 -24.72 10.51 1.98
C GLN A 124 -24.08 10.58 3.38
N GLY A 125 -22.84 11.05 3.48
CA GLY A 125 -22.03 11.11 4.71
C GLY A 125 -20.85 10.15 4.73
N GLU A 126 -20.70 9.27 3.75
CA GLU A 126 -19.61 8.29 3.66
C GLU A 126 -18.78 8.44 2.38
N ALA A 127 -17.46 8.26 2.48
CA ALA A 127 -16.54 8.23 1.34
C ALA A 127 -15.47 7.15 1.52
N ILE A 128 -15.06 6.50 0.44
CA ILE A 128 -13.98 5.50 0.44
C ILE A 128 -12.74 6.12 -0.22
N TYR A 129 -11.61 6.01 0.45
CA TYR A 129 -10.30 6.45 -0.02
C TYR A 129 -9.40 5.24 -0.23
N GLU A 130 -8.88 5.07 -1.45
CA GLU A 130 -7.85 4.09 -1.76
C GLU A 130 -6.49 4.80 -1.81
N ILE A 131 -5.70 4.62 -0.76
CA ILE A 131 -4.38 5.22 -0.58
C ILE A 131 -3.31 4.27 -1.10
N GLY A 132 -2.34 4.78 -1.87
CA GLY A 132 -1.36 3.95 -2.59
C GLY A 132 -1.84 3.48 -3.97
N VAL A 133 -2.91 4.09 -4.50
CA VAL A 133 -3.54 3.73 -5.79
C VAL A 133 -3.53 4.92 -6.73
N GLU A 134 -3.19 4.70 -8.00
CA GLU A 134 -3.21 5.71 -9.05
C GLU A 134 -4.61 5.93 -9.65
N ASP A 135 -4.86 7.08 -10.28
CA ASP A 135 -6.12 7.44 -10.98
C ASP A 135 -6.60 6.38 -12.01
N ASN A 136 -5.68 5.54 -12.52
CA ASN A 136 -5.90 4.45 -13.48
C ASN A 136 -6.32 3.13 -12.81
N GLY A 137 -6.30 3.04 -11.47
CA GLY A 137 -6.58 1.83 -10.70
C GLY A 137 -5.35 0.99 -10.31
N THR A 138 -4.15 1.30 -10.81
CA THR A 138 -2.92 0.53 -10.52
C THR A 138 -2.50 0.62 -9.06
N LEU A 139 -2.23 -0.53 -8.43
CA LEU A 139 -1.77 -0.63 -7.04
C LEU A 139 -0.25 -0.40 -6.91
N SER A 140 0.22 0.80 -7.25
CA SER A 140 1.65 1.15 -7.19
C SER A 140 2.22 1.13 -5.76
N GLY A 141 1.39 1.42 -4.75
CA GLY A 141 1.72 1.32 -3.33
C GLY A 141 2.76 2.33 -2.82
N LEU A 142 2.95 2.34 -1.50
CA LEU A 142 3.80 3.28 -0.77
C LEU A 142 4.77 2.58 0.18
N GLY A 143 5.86 3.25 0.55
CA GLY A 143 6.61 2.85 1.75
C GLY A 143 5.75 3.01 3.02
N GLU A 144 6.06 2.27 4.08
CA GLU A 144 5.29 2.26 5.34
C GLU A 144 5.07 3.69 5.91
N HIS A 145 6.14 4.46 6.08
CA HIS A 145 6.09 5.86 6.50
C HIS A 145 5.34 6.77 5.50
N GLU A 146 5.41 6.50 4.18
CA GLU A 146 4.64 7.29 3.20
C GLU A 146 3.13 7.03 3.32
N LEU A 147 2.73 5.80 3.66
CA LEU A 147 1.34 5.46 3.94
C LEU A 147 0.87 6.11 5.24
N GLU A 148 1.62 5.97 6.33
CA GLU A 148 1.32 6.58 7.64
C GLU A 148 1.12 8.10 7.53
N THR A 149 2.07 8.83 6.94
CA THR A 149 1.96 10.29 6.69
C THR A 149 0.75 10.64 5.80
N SER A 150 0.34 9.74 4.90
CA SER A 150 -0.85 9.93 4.06
C SER A 150 -2.16 9.71 4.84
N LEU A 151 -2.18 8.77 5.80
CA LEU A 151 -3.31 8.50 6.69
C LEU A 151 -3.47 9.60 7.75
N ASP A 152 -2.38 10.16 8.29
CA ASP A 152 -2.40 11.34 9.15
C ASP A 152 -3.01 12.55 8.41
N THR A 153 -2.56 12.78 7.17
CA THR A 153 -3.10 13.86 6.34
C THR A 153 -4.58 13.64 6.03
N LEU A 154 -5.01 12.40 5.75
CA LEU A 154 -6.42 12.04 5.58
C LEU A 154 -7.25 12.32 6.85
N SER A 155 -6.70 11.98 8.02
CA SER A 155 -7.33 12.20 9.33
C SER A 155 -7.45 13.69 9.68
N LEU A 156 -6.45 14.49 9.34
CA LEU A 156 -6.48 15.95 9.51
C LEU A 156 -7.54 16.61 8.61
N MET A 157 -7.71 16.11 7.38
CA MET A 157 -8.76 16.60 6.46
C MET A 157 -10.16 16.22 6.94
N ALA A 158 -10.36 14.98 7.39
CA ALA A 158 -11.64 14.53 7.95
C ALA A 158 -12.00 15.33 9.22
N SER A 159 -11.02 15.58 10.09
CA SER A 159 -11.20 16.41 11.29
C SER A 159 -11.70 17.82 10.97
N ARG A 160 -11.22 18.45 9.88
CA ARG A 160 -11.70 19.77 9.43
C ARG A 160 -13.16 19.78 8.96
N LEU A 161 -13.73 18.62 8.64
CA LEU A 161 -15.13 18.46 8.24
C LEU A 161 -16.01 17.87 9.36
N GLY A 162 -15.45 17.61 10.55
CA GLY A 162 -16.13 16.87 11.61
C GLY A 162 -16.49 15.45 11.15
N ALA A 163 -15.55 14.76 10.51
CA ALA A 163 -15.67 13.38 10.06
C ALA A 163 -14.60 12.51 10.71
N THR A 164 -14.89 11.21 10.81
CA THR A 164 -14.00 10.16 11.34
C THR A 164 -13.37 9.36 10.21
N VAL A 165 -12.22 8.75 10.48
CA VAL A 165 -11.47 7.92 9.54
C VAL A 165 -11.30 6.52 10.13
N LYS A 166 -11.52 5.49 9.31
CA LYS A 166 -11.32 4.07 9.68
C LYS A 166 -10.72 3.31 8.51
N VAL A 167 -9.53 2.75 8.70
CA VAL A 167 -8.97 1.78 7.74
C VAL A 167 -9.87 0.55 7.70
N LEU A 168 -10.35 0.18 6.51
CA LEU A 168 -11.14 -1.02 6.27
C LEU A 168 -10.24 -2.21 5.95
N ARG A 169 -9.24 -1.99 5.11
CA ARG A 169 -8.29 -3.01 4.65
C ARG A 169 -6.94 -2.38 4.37
N GLN A 170 -5.87 -3.05 4.77
CA GLN A 170 -4.51 -2.76 4.31
C GLN A 170 -4.06 -3.92 3.42
N ARG A 171 -3.36 -3.61 2.32
CA ARG A 171 -2.81 -4.58 1.37
C ARG A 171 -1.31 -4.31 1.28
N ASN A 172 -0.50 -5.37 1.33
CA ASN A 172 0.94 -5.28 1.05
C ASN A 172 1.26 -6.00 -0.27
N SER A 173 2.35 -5.60 -0.89
CA SER A 173 2.89 -6.20 -2.11
C SER A 173 4.41 -6.00 -2.14
N THR A 174 5.14 -6.87 -2.84
CA THR A 174 6.59 -6.68 -3.08
C THR A 174 6.80 -5.98 -4.41
N CYS A 175 7.60 -4.91 -4.42
CA CYS A 175 7.98 -4.26 -5.67
C CYS A 175 8.90 -5.19 -6.46
N ARG A 176 8.43 -5.69 -7.62
CA ARG A 176 9.19 -6.63 -8.47
C ARG A 176 10.55 -6.09 -8.95
N THR A 177 10.77 -4.78 -8.88
CA THR A 177 12.01 -4.10 -9.29
C THR A 177 13.01 -3.90 -8.14
N THR A 178 12.55 -3.63 -6.91
CA THR A 178 13.43 -3.30 -5.76
C THR A 178 13.44 -4.35 -4.66
N GLY A 179 12.48 -5.28 -4.65
CA GLY A 179 12.24 -6.24 -3.58
C GLY A 179 11.59 -5.63 -2.32
N GLU A 180 11.39 -4.32 -2.27
CA GLU A 180 10.82 -3.61 -1.12
C GLU A 180 9.33 -3.92 -0.93
N LEU A 181 8.88 -3.95 0.33
CA LEU A 181 7.46 -3.95 0.66
C LEU A 181 6.82 -2.60 0.31
N ARG A 182 5.66 -2.67 -0.33
CA ARG A 182 4.80 -1.56 -0.70
C ARG A 182 3.41 -1.79 -0.13
N PHE A 183 2.78 -0.75 0.39
CA PHE A 183 1.50 -0.82 1.07
C PHE A 183 0.45 0.05 0.39
N SER A 184 -0.80 -0.40 0.40
CA SER A 184 -1.98 0.40 0.07
C SER A 184 -3.05 0.19 1.13
N ALA A 185 -3.95 1.17 1.30
CA ALA A 185 -5.01 1.11 2.30
C ALA A 185 -6.34 1.61 1.74
N GLU A 186 -7.38 0.81 1.95
CA GLU A 186 -8.78 1.11 1.72
C GLU A 186 -9.36 1.70 3.00
N VAL A 187 -9.86 2.93 2.96
CA VAL A 187 -10.16 3.73 4.15
C VAL A 187 -11.55 4.36 4.03
N LEU A 188 -12.42 4.10 5.01
CA LEU A 188 -13.69 4.78 5.16
C LEU A 188 -13.49 6.12 5.86
N VAL A 189 -14.07 7.17 5.29
CA VAL A 189 -14.30 8.46 5.95
C VAL A 189 -15.81 8.62 6.16
N ARG A 190 -16.25 8.83 7.41
CA ARG A 190 -17.67 8.93 7.77
C ARG A 190 -17.93 10.22 8.56
N LYS A 191 -18.88 11.03 8.11
CA LYS A 191 -19.38 12.22 8.82
C LYS A 191 -20.03 11.80 10.15
N VAL A 192 -19.76 12.57 11.21
CA VAL A 192 -20.40 12.46 12.54
C VAL A 192 -21.35 13.63 12.76
#